data_AF-A0A832Q384-F1
#
_entry.id   AF-A0A832Q384-F1
#
_cell.length_a   1.000
_cell.length_b   1.000
_cell.length_c   1.000
_cell.angle_alpha   90.00
_cell.angle_beta   90.00
_cell.angle_gamma   90.00
#
_symmetry.space_group_name_H-M   'P 1'
#
loop_
_entity.id
_entity.type
_entity.pdbx_description
1 polymer ?
#
loop_
_entity_poly.entity_id
_entity_poly.type
_entity_poly.pdbx_seq_one_letter_code
_entity_poly.pdbx_strand_id
1 'polypeptide(L)'
;EHKLVMQEGSTVVYEWSVEMDDPAELMVEFHGHTEREGDAPGLLMFYKIHQAGEEAGTLQAPFTGIHGWYFNNTSAEDIEIQLSVAGFFTDPV
;
A
#
# COMPACT_ATOMS: atom_id res chain seq x y z
N GLU A 1 7.02 -1.35 -4.28
CA GLU A 1 6.12 -0.41 -3.56
C GLU A 1 5.19 0.24 -4.58
N HIS A 2 3.93 0.47 -4.23
CA HIS A 2 2.98 1.26 -5.02
C HIS A 2 2.28 2.27 -4.11
N LYS A 3 2.14 3.53 -4.58
CA LYS A 3 1.75 4.69 -3.78
C LYS A 3 0.59 5.43 -4.41
N LEU A 4 -0.26 5.98 -3.55
CA LEU A 4 -1.40 6.81 -3.85
C LEU A 4 -1.27 8.09 -3.04
N VAL A 5 -1.49 9.25 -3.67
CA VAL A 5 -1.67 10.50 -2.94
C VAL A 5 -3.16 10.69 -2.66
N MET A 6 -3.52 10.87 -1.39
CA MET A 6 -4.92 10.97 -0.95
C MET A 6 -5.12 12.17 -0.02
N GLN A 7 -6.28 12.82 -0.11
CA GLN A 7 -6.72 13.80 0.88
C GLN A 7 -7.39 13.10 2.05
N GLU A 8 -7.28 13.66 3.26
CA GLU A 8 -8.01 13.15 4.43
C GLU A 8 -9.50 12.94 4.12
N GLY A 9 -10.04 11.79 4.54
CA GLY A 9 -11.42 11.38 4.29
C GLY A 9 -11.68 10.80 2.89
N SER A 10 -10.76 10.95 1.93
CA SER A 10 -10.86 10.30 0.61
C SER A 10 -10.86 8.80 0.76
N THR A 11 -11.61 8.10 -0.09
CA THR A 11 -11.74 6.64 -0.04
C THR A 11 -11.30 6.01 -1.34
N VAL A 12 -10.58 4.89 -1.21
CA VAL A 12 -10.32 3.94 -2.30
C VAL A 12 -10.84 2.56 -1.92
N VAL A 13 -11.29 1.83 -2.93
CA VAL A 13 -11.45 0.38 -2.91
C VAL A 13 -10.29 -0.22 -3.69
N TYR A 14 -9.77 -1.34 -3.22
CA TYR A 14 -8.63 -1.99 -3.83
C TYR A 14 -8.76 -3.50 -3.78
N GLU A 15 -8.09 -4.15 -4.73
CA GLU A 15 -7.75 -5.57 -4.68
C GLU A 15 -6.35 -5.75 -5.27
N TRP A 16 -5.58 -6.65 -4.69
CA TRP A 16 -4.32 -7.11 -5.28
C TRP A 16 -4.17 -8.62 -5.15
N SER A 17 -3.42 -9.20 -6.08
CA SER A 17 -3.07 -10.62 -6.08
C SER A 17 -1.71 -10.86 -6.73
N VAL A 18 -1.13 -12.02 -6.45
CA VAL A 18 0.10 -12.52 -7.06
C VAL A 18 -0.04 -14.02 -7.33
N GLU A 19 0.53 -14.49 -8.43
CA GLU A 19 0.74 -15.92 -8.65
C GLU A 19 2.13 -16.29 -8.10
N MET A 20 2.16 -17.10 -7.04
CA MET A 20 3.39 -17.60 -6.41
C MET A 20 3.16 -18.94 -5.71
N ASP A 21 4.23 -19.73 -5.52
CA ASP A 21 4.15 -21.08 -4.92
C ASP A 21 3.84 -21.07 -3.42
N ASP A 22 4.50 -20.19 -2.65
CA ASP A 22 4.24 -20.02 -1.21
C ASP A 22 3.92 -18.56 -0.85
N PRO A 23 2.64 -18.20 -0.68
CA PRO A 23 2.21 -16.87 -0.25
C PRO A 23 2.83 -16.35 1.05
N ALA A 24 3.39 -17.23 1.90
CA ALA A 24 4.10 -16.81 3.10
C ALA A 24 5.43 -16.06 2.79
N GLU A 25 5.98 -16.25 1.58
CA GLU A 25 7.21 -15.59 1.13
C GLU A 25 6.98 -14.17 0.61
N LEU A 26 5.73 -13.67 0.60
CA LEU A 26 5.41 -12.29 0.27
C LEU A 26 4.98 -11.55 1.54
N MET A 27 5.86 -10.67 2.04
CA MET A 27 5.52 -9.75 3.13
C MET A 27 4.95 -8.45 2.57
N VAL A 28 3.81 -8.02 3.11
CA VAL A 28 3.08 -6.82 2.66
C VAL A 28 2.89 -5.86 3.81
N GLU A 29 3.29 -4.60 3.61
CA GLU A 29 3.00 -3.49 4.50
C GLU A 29 2.08 -2.49 3.81
N PHE A 30 0.81 -2.44 4.23
CA PHE A 30 -0.11 -1.39 3.83
C PHE A 30 -0.02 -0.26 4.85
N HIS A 31 0.43 0.92 4.42
CA HIS A 31 0.70 2.03 5.32
C HIS A 31 0.45 3.38 4.65
N GLY A 32 0.49 4.44 5.44
CA GLY A 32 0.50 5.81 4.94
C GLY A 32 1.41 6.70 5.76
N HIS A 33 1.88 7.77 5.13
CA HIS A 33 2.71 8.77 5.77
C HIS A 33 2.42 10.17 5.24
N THR A 34 2.64 11.19 6.07
CA THR A 34 2.65 12.57 5.58
C THR A 34 3.97 12.86 4.88
N GLU A 35 4.00 13.88 4.02
CA GLU A 35 5.28 14.48 3.62
C GLU A 35 5.97 15.08 4.84
N ARG A 36 7.30 15.19 4.77
CA ARG A 36 8.08 15.84 5.82
C ARG A 36 8.12 17.34 5.57
N GLU A 37 7.76 18.12 6.58
CA GLU A 37 7.93 19.57 6.56
C GLU A 37 9.26 19.94 7.24
N GLY A 38 10.30 20.18 6.42
CA GLY A 38 11.65 20.47 6.92
C GLY A 38 12.24 19.30 7.72
N ASP A 39 12.81 19.60 8.89
CA ASP A 39 13.45 18.59 9.75
C ASP A 39 12.46 17.81 10.62
N ALA A 40 11.20 18.27 10.73
CA ALA A 40 10.19 17.61 11.54
C ALA A 40 9.92 16.18 11.02
N PRO A 41 9.73 15.19 11.91
CA PRO A 41 9.30 13.87 11.49
C PRO A 41 7.87 13.95 10.94
N GLY A 42 7.64 13.35 9.77
CA GLY A 42 6.29 13.13 9.25
C GLY A 42 5.56 12.08 10.09
N LEU A 43 4.25 11.99 9.93
CA LEU A 43 3.45 10.93 10.52
C LEU A 43 3.65 9.65 9.70
N LEU A 44 3.71 8.50 10.36
CA LEU A 44 3.70 7.16 9.75
C LEU A 44 2.61 6.33 10.45
N MET A 45 1.76 5.67 9.66
CA MET A 45 0.70 4.80 10.15
C MET A 45 0.67 3.50 9.35
N PHE A 46 0.77 2.37 10.05
CA PHE A 46 0.58 1.04 9.45
C PHE A 46 -0.89 0.64 9.57
N TYR A 47 -1.51 0.30 8.45
CA TYR A 47 -2.87 -0.24 8.40
C TYR A 47 -2.84 -1.76 8.58
N LYS A 48 -1.87 -2.42 7.93
CA LYS A 48 -1.71 -3.86 8.00
C LYS A 48 -0.28 -4.26 7.65
N ILE A 49 0.26 -5.20 8.41
CA ILE A 49 1.52 -5.90 8.10
C ILE A 49 1.22 -7.38 8.18
N HIS A 50 1.40 -8.10 7.08
CA HIS A 50 1.08 -9.52 7.02
C HIS A 50 1.80 -10.21 5.85
N GLN A 51 1.62 -11.53 5.76
CA GLN A 51 1.97 -12.31 4.58
C GLN A 51 0.69 -12.80 3.91
N ALA A 52 0.58 -12.61 2.59
CA ALA A 52 -0.56 -13.05 1.79
C ALA A 52 -0.22 -13.04 0.30
N GLY A 53 -0.95 -13.84 -0.47
CA GLY A 53 -0.90 -13.85 -1.94
C GLY A 53 -2.01 -13.04 -2.60
N GLU A 54 -2.99 -12.58 -1.80
CA GLU A 54 -4.08 -11.74 -2.26
C GLU A 54 -4.69 -10.96 -1.09
N GLU A 55 -5.29 -9.81 -1.40
CA GLU A 55 -6.11 -9.04 -0.46
C GLU A 55 -7.05 -8.11 -1.24
N ALA A 56 -8.24 -7.89 -0.70
CA ALA A 56 -9.13 -6.83 -1.14
C ALA A 56 -9.68 -6.06 0.06
N GLY A 57 -9.97 -4.78 -0.13
CA GLY A 57 -10.47 -3.94 0.94
C GLY A 57 -10.75 -2.52 0.54
N THR A 58 -10.91 -1.68 1.56
CA THR A 58 -11.14 -0.24 1.42
C THR A 58 -10.21 0.52 2.34
N LEU A 59 -9.70 1.66 1.89
CA LEU A 59 -9.00 2.63 2.73
C LEU A 59 -9.73 3.96 2.67
N GLN A 60 -10.17 4.47 3.81
CA GLN A 60 -10.46 5.89 3.99
C GLN A 60 -9.21 6.53 4.59
N ALA A 61 -8.60 7.49 3.88
CA ALA A 61 -7.37 8.13 4.32
C ALA A 61 -7.58 8.88 5.64
N PRO A 62 -6.87 8.51 6.72
CA PRO A 62 -7.03 9.15 8.04
C PRO A 62 -6.32 10.50 8.15
N PHE A 63 -5.53 10.87 7.13
CA PHE A 63 -4.83 12.16 7.00
C PHE A 63 -4.52 12.37 5.51
N THR A 64 -4.29 13.63 5.11
CA THR A 64 -3.74 13.92 3.78
C THR A 64 -2.30 13.45 3.70
N GLY A 65 -1.97 12.66 2.68
CA GLY A 65 -0.61 12.15 2.51
C GLY A 65 -0.49 11.09 1.42
N ILE A 66 0.58 10.31 1.56
CA ILE A 66 0.91 9.19 0.69
C ILE A 66 0.47 7.91 1.41
N HIS A 67 -0.23 7.04 0.69
CA HIS A 67 -0.74 5.77 1.19
C HIS A 67 -0.42 4.68 0.18
N GLY A 68 -0.21 3.45 0.62
CA GLY A 68 0.00 2.36 -0.32
C GLY A 68 0.73 1.17 0.26
N TRP A 69 1.12 0.28 -0.64
CA TRP A 69 1.64 -1.04 -0.31
C TRP A 69 3.12 -1.13 -0.60
N TYR A 70 3.87 -1.57 0.40
CA TYR A 70 5.19 -2.14 0.20
C TYR A 70 5.05 -3.66 0.10
N PHE A 71 5.56 -4.22 -0.99
CA PHE A 71 5.59 -5.65 -1.27
C PHE A 71 7.05 -6.11 -1.23
N ASN A 72 7.36 -7.06 -0.36
CA ASN A 72 8.69 -7.63 -0.19
C ASN A 72 8.65 -9.13 -0.50
N ASN A 73 9.09 -9.47 -1.72
CA ASN A 73 9.25 -10.85 -2.17
C ASN A 73 10.54 -11.43 -1.59
N THR A 74 10.44 -12.47 -0.77
CA THR A 74 11.60 -13.20 -0.23
C THR A 74 11.85 -14.54 -0.92
N SER A 75 11.03 -14.89 -1.92
CA SER A 75 11.22 -16.09 -2.73
C SER A 75 12.42 -15.96 -3.68
N ALA A 76 12.79 -17.06 -4.35
CA ALA A 76 13.86 -17.08 -5.33
C ALA A 76 13.44 -16.64 -6.75
N GLU A 77 12.14 -16.52 -6.99
CA GLU A 77 11.57 -16.24 -8.32
C GLU A 77 11.05 -14.80 -8.40
N ASP A 78 11.11 -14.21 -9.59
CA ASP A 78 10.47 -12.92 -9.84
C ASP A 78 8.95 -13.07 -9.78
N ILE A 79 8.27 -12.06 -9.24
CA ILE A 79 6.80 -12.02 -9.12
C ILE A 79 6.22 -10.80 -9.81
N GLU A 80 4.96 -10.90 -10.22
CA GLU A 80 4.16 -9.77 -10.70
C GLU A 80 2.94 -9.57 -9.79
N ILE A 81 2.79 -8.35 -9.25
CA ILE A 81 1.60 -7.99 -8.47
C ILE A 81 0.58 -7.36 -9.41
N GLN A 82 -0.62 -7.95 -9.48
CA GLN A 82 -1.77 -7.31 -10.10
C GLN A 82 -2.50 -6.50 -9.03
N LEU A 83 -2.57 -5.18 -9.20
CA LEU A 83 -3.23 -4.25 -8.27
C LEU A 83 -4.26 -3.42 -9.03
N SER A 84 -5.51 -3.49 -8.58
CA SER A 84 -6.62 -2.66 -9.07
C SER A 84 -7.06 -1.72 -7.95
N VAL A 85 -7.13 -0.42 -8.25
CA VAL A 85 -7.57 0.61 -7.31
C VAL A 85 -8.59 1.52 -7.97
N ALA A 86 -9.69 1.80 -7.27
CA ALA A 86 -10.69 2.77 -7.70
C ALA A 86 -11.09 3.69 -6.54
N GLY A 87 -11.30 4.97 -6.83
CA GLY A 87 -11.71 5.95 -5.82
C GLY A 87 -11.04 7.30 -6.02
N PHE A 88 -10.82 8.01 -4.92
CA PHE A 88 -10.29 9.38 -4.93
C PHE A 88 -8.82 9.38 -4.53
N PHE A 89 -7.93 9.36 -5.54
CA PHE A 89 -6.49 9.44 -5.38
C PHE A 89 -5.85 10.06 -6.63
N THR A 90 -4.58 10.44 -6.53
CA THR A 90 -3.73 10.74 -7.67
C THR A 90 -2.43 9.96 -7.58
N ASP A 91 -1.80 9.74 -8.74
CA ASP A 91 -0.47 9.14 -8.77
C ASP A 91 0.57 10.12 -8.19
N PRO A 92 1.58 9.64 -7.45
CA PRO A 92 2.72 10.47 -7.06
C PRO A 92 3.45 10.96 -8.32
N VAL A 93 3.88 12.23 -8.31
CA VAL A 93 4.70 12.84 -9.36
C VAL A 93 6.17 12.46 -9.20
#